data_AF-X1CFD0-F1
#
_entry.id   AF-X1CFD0-F1
#
_cell.length_a   1.000
_cell.length_b   1.000
_cell.length_c   1.000
_cell.angle_alpha   90.00
_cell.angle_beta   90.00
_cell.angle_gamma   90.00
#
_symmetry.space_group_name_H-M   'P 1'
#
loop_
_entity.id
_entity.type
_entity.pdbx_description
1 polymer ?
#
loop_
_entity_poly.entity_id
_entity_poly.type
_entity_poly.pdbx_seq_one_letter_code
_entity_poly.pdbx_strand_id
1 'polypeptide(L)' 'MDKQYFVYILTNKHNTVLYTGVTNELKRRVYEHREKLVSGFTKNYNVYKLVFYE' A
#
# COMPACT_ATOMS: atom_id res chain seq x y z
N MET A 1 5.50 17.43 -18.38
CA MET A 1 5.32 17.19 -16.93
C MET A 1 5.56 15.72 -16.70
N ASP A 2 6.70 15.37 -16.13
CA ASP A 2 7.06 13.99 -15.83
C ASP A 2 6.08 13.43 -14.79
N LYS A 3 5.60 12.20 -15.02
CA LYS A 3 4.75 11.51 -14.05
C LYS A 3 5.64 10.97 -12.95
N GLN A 4 5.46 11.45 -11.73
CA GLN A 4 6.10 10.89 -10.54
C GLN A 4 5.41 9.58 -10.18
N TYR A 5 6.21 8.54 -9.94
CA TYR A 5 5.77 7.24 -9.45
C TYR A 5 6.48 6.94 -8.15
N PHE A 6 5.79 6.22 -7.28
CA PHE A 6 6.30 5.78 -6.00
C PHE A 6 6.36 4.27 -5.96
N VAL A 7 7.48 3.73 -5.50
CA VAL A 7 7.57 2.36 -4.98
C VAL A 7 7.25 2.43 -3.50
N TYR A 8 6.42 1.54 -2.97
CA TYR A 8 6.03 1.56 -1.56
C TYR A 8 5.96 0.17 -0.95
N ILE A 9 6.14 0.12 0.38
CA ILE A 9 5.98 -1.10 1.19
C ILE A 9 4.90 -0.87 2.24
N LEU A 10 3.89 -1.74 2.25
CA LEU A 10 2.88 -1.85 3.28
C LEU A 10 3.11 -3.10 4.14
N THR A 11 2.62 -3.04 5.37
CA THR A 11 2.57 -4.19 6.27
C THR A 11 1.26 -4.29 7.05
N ASN A 12 1.05 -5.41 7.75
CA ASN A 12 -0.09 -5.61 8.63
C ASN A 12 0.18 -5.07 10.04
N LYS A 13 -0.82 -5.10 10.93
CA LYS A 13 -0.71 -4.60 12.31
C LYS A 13 0.51 -5.14 13.06
N HIS A 14 0.86 -6.41 12.81
CA HIS A 14 1.92 -7.14 13.50
C HIS A 14 3.27 -7.09 12.78
N ASN A 15 3.39 -6.34 11.68
CA ASN A 15 4.57 -6.27 10.83
C ASN A 15 5.10 -7.63 10.31
N THR A 16 4.24 -8.63 10.15
CA THR A 16 4.64 -10.00 9.72
C THR A 16 4.44 -10.27 8.23
N VAL A 17 3.64 -9.46 7.55
CA VAL A 17 3.37 -9.57 6.11
C VAL A 17 3.82 -8.31 5.42
N LEU A 18 4.63 -8.43 4.38
CA LEU A 18 5.05 -7.29 3.56
C LEU A 18 4.35 -7.36 2.19
N TYR A 19 3.99 -6.18 1.69
CA TYR A 19 3.45 -6.01 0.35
C TYR A 19 4.14 -4.84 -0.32
N THR A 20 4.70 -5.07 -1.50
CA THR A 20 5.31 -4.02 -2.33
C THR A 20 4.37 -3.63 -3.45
N GLY A 21 4.38 -2.36 -3.84
CA GLY A 21 3.57 -1.87 -4.94
C GLY A 21 4.12 -0.61 -5.57
N VAL A 22 3.54 -0.25 -6.73
CA VAL A 22 3.85 0.99 -7.44
C VAL A 22 2.57 1.78 -7.67
N THR A 23 2.63 3.11 -7.54
CA THR A 23 1.49 4.00 -7.80
C THR A 23 1.98 5.39 -8.19
N ASN A 24 1.22 6.10 -9.01
CA ASN A 24 1.42 7.53 -9.27
C ASN A 24 0.72 8.44 -8.24
N GLU A 25 -0.09 7.85 -7.36
CA GLU A 25 -0.69 8.54 -6.23
C GLU A 25 -0.63 7.66 -4.97
N LEU A 26 0.34 7.96 -4.10
CA LEU A 26 0.62 7.21 -2.87
C LEU A 26 -0.50 7.40 -1.85
N LYS A 27 -1.00 8.63 -1.66
CA LYS A 27 -2.00 8.94 -0.62
C LYS A 27 -3.30 8.20 -0.90
N ARG A 28 -3.78 8.25 -2.15
CA ARG A 28 -4.97 7.52 -2.59
C ARG A 28 -4.80 6.02 -2.38
N ARG A 29 -3.66 5.46 -2.81
CA ARG A 29 -3.44 4.01 -2.73
C ARG A 29 -3.37 3.49 -1.30
N VAL A 30 -2.71 4.24 -0.41
CA VAL A 30 -2.66 3.91 1.03
C VAL A 30 -4.05 3.96 1.65
N TYR A 31 -4.86 4.95 1.28
CA TYR A 31 -6.27 5.05 1.71
C TYR A 31 -7.09 3.84 1.24
N GLU A 32 -7.00 3.46 -0.04
CA GLU A 32 -7.71 2.30 -0.60
C GLU A 32 -7.40 0.99 0.16
N HIS A 33 -6.14 0.78 0.54
CA HIS A 33 -5.72 -0.40 1.31
C HIS A 33 -6.17 -0.32 2.78
N ARG A 34 -6.12 0.87 3.40
CA ARG A 34 -6.60 1.09 4.77
C ARG A 34 -8.09 0.82 4.90
N GLU A 35 -8.88 1.32 3.97
CA GLU A 35 -10.34 1.14 3.95
C GLU A 35 -10.79 -0.17 3.28
N LYS A 36 -9.84 -0.99 2.81
CA LYS A 36 -10.10 -2.30 2.16
C LYS A 36 -11.05 -2.22 0.96
N LEU A 37 -10.92 -1.13 0.19
CA LEU A 37 -11.76 -0.82 -0.98
C LEU A 37 -11.46 -1.74 -2.16
N VAL A 38 -10.25 -2.28 -2.22
CA VAL A 38 -9.82 -3.22 -3.26
C VAL A 38 -9.75 -4.64 -2.70
N SER A 39 -10.42 -5.58 -3.37
CA SER A 39 -10.29 -7.01 -3.07
C SER A 39 -8.92 -7.54 -3.47
N GLY A 40 -8.34 -8.43 -2.67
CA GLY A 40 -7.08 -9.09 -3.00
C GLY A 40 -6.23 -9.37 -1.77
N PHE A 41 -4.95 -9.64 -2.00
CA PHE A 41 -3.98 -10.02 -0.98
C PHE A 41 -3.96 -9.04 0.20
N THR A 42 -3.86 -7.73 -0.06
CA THR A 42 -3.76 -6.73 1.01
C THR A 42 -5.00 -6.71 1.90
N LYS A 43 -6.19 -6.92 1.33
CA LYS A 43 -7.44 -7.08 2.08
C LYS A 43 -7.46 -8.37 2.90
N ASN A 44 -7.08 -9.50 2.29
CA ASN A 44 -7.11 -10.82 2.93
C ASN A 44 -6.16 -10.92 4.13
N TYR A 45 -4.98 -10.28 4.04
CA TYR A 45 -3.95 -10.30 5.09
C TYR A 45 -3.94 -9.06 5.99
N ASN A 46 -4.92 -8.17 5.87
CA ASN A 46 -5.00 -6.92 6.61
C ASN A 46 -3.71 -6.09 6.52
N VAL A 47 -3.19 -5.93 5.30
CA VAL A 47 -1.99 -5.14 4.99
C VAL A 47 -2.41 -3.73 4.62
N TYR A 48 -2.11 -2.76 5.50
CA TYR A 48 -2.57 -1.37 5.36
C TYR A 48 -1.63 -0.32 5.97
N LYS A 49 -0.57 -0.73 6.68
CA LYS A 49 0.35 0.18 7.35
C LYS A 49 1.51 0.49 6.42
N LEU A 50 1.61 1.74 5.95
CA LEU A 50 2.75 2.21 5.16
C LEU A 50 4.01 2.28 6.03
N VAL A 51 5.10 1.68 5.56
CA VAL A 51 6.39 1.66 6.26
C VAL A 51 7.54 2.20 5.43
N PHE A 52 7.40 2.26 4.12
CA PHE A 52 8.41 2.82 3.21
C PHE A 52 7.78 3.32 1.92
N TYR A 53 8.36 4.37 1.34
CA TYR A 53 8.12 4.79 -0.04
C TYR A 53 9.34 5.56 -0.59
N GLU A 54 9.53 5.52 -1.90
CA GLU A 54 10.45 6.36 -2.68
C GLU A 54 9.84 6.73 -4.03
#